data_AF-A0A0B7A444-F1
#
_entry.id   AF-A0A0B7A444-F1
#
_cell.length_a   1.000
_cell.length_b   1.000
_cell.length_c   1.000
_cell.angle_alpha   90.00
_cell.angle_beta   90.00
_cell.angle_gamma   90.00
#
_symmetry.space_group_name_H-M   'P 1'
#
loop_
_entity.id
_entity.type
_entity.pdbx_description
1 polymer ?
#
loop_
_entity_poly.entity_id
_entity_poly.type
_entity_poly.pdbx_seq_one_letter_code
_entity_poly.pdbx_strand_id
1 'polypeptide(L)'
;TNSDIASFRIHRILFCARGPNETTERQCFAFTCSHGDSADNSIVQCHVFRCDIPEAVPKILYCFANTFRRVPKPQQPPNPVCSAELDFTFSVSLDFREDDGKGNYSACPKDKDVFKFRINTEKRVIISVQQTGPHEIRIERCFGLLISPGRNVQHSDMQLIELISMGYAPDSKLYNIGGHWDPSE
;
A
#
# COMPACT_ATOMS: atom_id res chain seq x y z
N THR A 1 -4.17 34.16 9.51
CA THR A 1 -4.74 32.86 9.10
C THR A 1 -3.59 31.93 8.74
N ASN A 2 -3.12 31.11 9.67
CA ASN A 2 -2.05 30.13 9.46
C ASN A 2 -2.66 28.78 9.06
N SER A 3 -3.42 28.77 7.97
CA SER A 3 -4.01 27.54 7.43
C SER A 3 -3.19 27.08 6.24
N ASP A 4 -2.74 25.82 6.26
CA ASP A 4 -2.05 25.21 5.13
C ASP A 4 -2.94 25.22 3.88
N ILE A 5 -2.40 25.73 2.77
CA ILE A 5 -3.12 25.87 1.51
C ILE A 5 -3.08 24.53 0.74
N ALA A 6 -1.93 23.86 0.74
CA ALA A 6 -1.73 22.56 0.10
C ALA A 6 -0.44 21.88 0.61
N SER A 7 -0.45 20.55 0.61
CA SER A 7 0.70 19.71 0.99
C SER A 7 0.99 18.68 -0.09
N PHE A 8 2.25 18.57 -0.50
CA PHE A 8 2.69 17.68 -1.58
C PHE A 8 3.72 16.68 -1.04
N ARG A 9 3.49 15.39 -1.27
CA ARG A 9 4.44 14.35 -0.88
C ARG A 9 5.65 14.39 -1.82
N ILE A 10 6.85 14.49 -1.25
CA ILE A 10 8.08 14.64 -2.04
C ILE A 10 8.30 13.52 -3.06
N HIS A 11 7.94 12.27 -2.72
CA HIS A 11 8.07 11.12 -3.62
C HIS A 11 7.07 11.11 -4.79
N ARG A 12 6.04 11.98 -4.75
CA ARG A 12 5.09 12.15 -5.86
C ARG A 12 5.48 13.29 -6.81
N ILE A 13 6.52 14.06 -6.49
CA ILE A 13 7.04 15.10 -7.37
C ILE A 13 7.95 14.46 -8.41
N LEU A 14 7.57 14.57 -9.67
CA LEU A 14 8.21 13.89 -10.80
C LEU A 14 9.28 14.77 -11.44
N PHE A 15 9.02 16.08 -11.53
CA PHE A 15 9.88 17.02 -12.22
C PHE A 15 9.74 18.42 -11.63
N CYS A 16 10.84 19.17 -11.59
CA CYS A 16 10.85 20.58 -11.23
C CYS A 16 11.52 21.41 -12.33
N ALA A 17 10.97 22.60 -12.59
CA ALA A 17 11.44 23.53 -13.61
C ALA A 17 11.61 24.94 -13.02
N ARG A 18 12.55 25.71 -13.60
CA ARG A 18 12.62 27.17 -13.43
C ARG A 18 12.27 27.85 -14.73
N GLY A 19 11.69 29.04 -14.64
CA GLY A 19 11.58 29.91 -15.81
C GLY A 19 12.95 30.38 -16.32
N PRO A 20 13.09 30.73 -17.60
CA PRO A 20 14.36 31.15 -18.19
C PRO A 20 14.87 32.48 -17.62
N ASN A 21 16.18 32.57 -17.36
CA ASN A 21 16.84 33.74 -16.72
C ASN A 21 16.62 35.06 -17.49
N GLU A 22 16.58 35.00 -18.82
CA GLU A 22 16.48 36.16 -19.70
C GLU A 22 15.03 36.64 -19.93
N THR A 23 14.08 36.08 -19.18
CA THR A 23 12.65 36.36 -19.33
C THR A 23 12.05 36.88 -18.03
N THR A 24 10.82 37.38 -18.11
CA THR A 24 10.01 37.75 -16.93
C THR A 24 9.69 36.53 -16.05
N GLU A 25 9.81 35.32 -16.57
CA GLU A 25 9.55 34.06 -15.88
C GLU A 25 10.72 33.62 -14.99
N ARG A 26 11.86 34.34 -14.98
CA ARG A 26 12.98 34.04 -14.08
C ARG A 26 12.61 34.02 -12.59
N GLN A 27 11.49 34.67 -12.25
CA GLN A 27 10.87 34.70 -10.91
C GLN A 27 9.95 33.50 -10.65
N CYS A 28 9.76 32.61 -11.62
CA CYS A 28 8.84 31.50 -11.54
C CYS A 28 9.58 30.17 -11.40
N PHE A 29 8.97 29.27 -10.65
CA PHE A 29 9.31 27.86 -10.65
C PHE A 29 8.05 27.03 -10.75
N ALA A 30 8.19 25.81 -11.24
CA ALA A 30 7.10 24.87 -11.31
C ALA A 30 7.55 23.49 -10.87
N PHE A 31 6.60 22.69 -10.39
CA PHE A 31 6.82 21.26 -10.23
C PHE A 31 5.60 20.47 -10.67
N THR A 32 5.87 19.28 -11.19
CA THR A 32 4.85 18.32 -11.63
C THR A 32 4.70 17.25 -10.56
N CYS A 33 3.48 17.06 -10.05
CA CYS A 33 3.14 16.06 -9.03
C CYS A 33 2.08 15.10 -9.57
N SER A 34 2.21 13.80 -9.25
CA SER A 34 1.12 12.85 -9.45
C SER A 34 0.15 12.87 -8.27
N HIS A 35 -1.14 12.79 -8.57
CA HIS A 35 -2.24 12.67 -7.62
C HIS A 35 -3.07 11.42 -7.95
N GLY A 36 -3.68 10.78 -6.96
CA GLY A 36 -4.38 9.49 -7.11
C GLY A 36 -3.62 8.32 -6.50
N ASP A 37 -4.35 7.26 -6.17
CA ASP A 37 -3.83 6.08 -5.45
C ASP A 37 -3.76 4.81 -6.33
N SER A 38 -4.28 4.88 -7.56
CA SER A 38 -4.22 3.81 -8.57
C SER A 38 -3.78 4.35 -9.93
N ALA A 39 -3.24 3.48 -10.80
CA ALA A 39 -2.78 3.87 -12.13
C ALA A 39 -3.91 4.47 -12.99
N ASP A 40 -5.12 3.90 -12.87
CA ASP A 40 -6.30 4.29 -13.64
C ASP A 40 -6.93 5.62 -13.20
N ASN A 41 -6.60 6.10 -11.99
CA ASN A 41 -7.07 7.39 -11.45
C ASN A 41 -5.92 8.37 -11.17
N SER A 42 -4.75 8.12 -11.78
CA SER A 42 -3.59 8.99 -11.59
C SER A 42 -3.71 10.25 -12.46
N ILE A 43 -3.75 11.41 -11.82
CA ILE A 43 -3.79 12.72 -12.49
C ILE A 43 -2.44 13.39 -12.25
N VAL A 44 -1.83 13.88 -13.33
CA VAL A 44 -0.58 14.64 -13.26
C VAL A 44 -0.91 16.12 -13.26
N GLN A 45 -0.48 16.85 -12.24
CA GLN A 45 -0.71 18.28 -12.09
C GLN A 45 0.60 19.05 -12.08
N CYS A 46 0.64 20.18 -12.79
CA CYS A 46 1.75 21.12 -12.77
C CYS A 46 1.37 22.32 -11.91
N HIS A 47 2.15 22.58 -10.88
CA HIS A 47 1.97 23.73 -9.99
C HIS A 47 3.02 24.78 -10.32
N VAL A 48 2.58 25.98 -10.69
CA VAL A 48 3.44 27.10 -11.06
C VAL A 48 3.34 28.17 -9.98
N PHE A 49 4.49 28.60 -9.48
CA PHE A 49 4.61 29.62 -8.45
C PHE A 49 5.49 30.74 -8.96
N ARG A 50 5.15 31.98 -8.58
CA ARG A 50 5.96 33.16 -8.79
C ARG A 50 6.46 33.67 -7.45
N CYS A 51 7.76 33.97 -7.37
CA CYS A 51 8.38 34.59 -6.21
C CYS A 51 8.55 36.09 -6.45
N ASP A 52 8.33 36.88 -5.40
CA ASP A 52 8.63 38.32 -5.43
C ASP A 52 10.14 38.59 -5.48
N ILE A 53 10.94 37.65 -4.93
CA ILE A 53 12.39 37.69 -4.89
C ILE A 53 12.95 36.68 -5.92
N PRO A 54 13.54 37.13 -7.05
CA PRO A 54 14.07 36.23 -8.08
C PRO A 54 15.10 35.22 -7.55
N GLU A 55 15.92 35.63 -6.59
CA GLU A 55 16.99 34.82 -6.00
C GLU A 55 16.45 33.68 -5.11
N ALA A 56 15.15 33.69 -4.78
CA ALA A 56 14.51 32.61 -4.03
C ALA A 56 14.31 31.35 -4.89
N VAL A 57 13.99 31.52 -6.18
CA VAL A 57 13.75 30.41 -7.12
C VAL A 57 14.90 29.38 -7.15
N PRO A 58 16.17 29.77 -7.38
CA PRO A 58 17.27 28.81 -7.40
C PRO A 58 17.49 28.14 -6.03
N LYS A 59 17.24 28.83 -4.92
CA LYS A 59 17.36 28.27 -3.56
C LYS A 59 16.30 27.19 -3.33
N ILE A 60 15.06 27.45 -3.72
CA ILE A 60 13.94 26.49 -3.62
C ILE A 60 14.26 25.22 -4.43
N LEU A 61 14.71 25.39 -5.68
CA LEU A 61 15.03 24.24 -6.54
C LEU A 61 16.27 23.48 -6.06
N TYR A 62 17.25 24.17 -5.47
CA TYR A 62 18.38 23.54 -4.80
C TYR A 62 17.93 22.68 -3.61
N CYS A 63 16.96 23.16 -2.82
CA CYS A 63 16.35 22.38 -1.73
C CYS A 63 15.62 21.14 -2.25
N PHE A 64 14.86 21.25 -3.34
CA PHE A 64 14.25 20.08 -4.00
C PHE A 64 15.31 19.08 -4.46
N ALA A 65 16.32 19.54 -5.20
CA ALA A 65 17.40 18.68 -5.70
C ALA A 65 18.15 17.96 -4.56
N ASN A 66 18.43 18.66 -3.46
CA ASN A 66 19.06 18.04 -2.29
C ASN A 66 18.16 17.02 -1.60
N THR A 67 16.85 17.28 -1.54
CA THR A 67 15.89 16.34 -0.96
C THR A 67 15.75 15.10 -1.84
N PHE A 68 15.67 15.24 -3.17
CA PHE A 68 15.61 14.10 -4.09
C PHE A 68 16.91 13.27 -4.12
N ARG A 69 18.07 13.90 -3.88
CA ARG A 69 19.37 13.20 -3.78
C ARG A 69 19.60 12.47 -2.46
N ARG A 70 18.77 12.72 -1.44
CA ARG A 70 18.85 11.95 -0.19
C ARG A 70 18.40 10.52 -0.49
N VAL A 71 19.38 9.65 -0.74
CA VAL A 71 19.19 8.20 -0.63
C VAL A 71 18.59 7.95 0.76
N PRO A 72 17.45 7.23 0.88
CA PRO A 72 16.94 6.83 2.17
C PRO A 72 18.05 6.06 2.90
N LYS A 73 18.67 6.68 3.90
CA LYS A 73 19.57 5.95 4.80
C LYS A 73 18.68 5.02 5.63
N PRO A 74 19.03 3.73 5.81
CA PRO A 74 18.39 2.93 6.85
C PRO A 74 18.56 3.69 8.18
N GLN A 75 17.43 4.06 8.79
CA GLN A 75 17.37 5.04 9.87
C GLN A 75 18.14 4.54 11.11
N GLN A 76 19.13 5.33 11.56
CA GLN A 76 19.53 5.37 12.96
C GLN A 76 18.40 6.04 13.78
N PRO A 77 18.21 5.67 15.05
CA PRO A 77 17.08 6.14 15.85
C PRO A 77 17.18 7.66 16.10
N PRO A 78 16.12 8.46 15.84
CA PRO A 78 16.16 9.90 16.06
C PRO A 78 15.58 10.32 17.42
N ASN A 79 16.11 11.44 17.94
CA ASN A 79 15.63 12.19 19.10
C ASN A 79 14.17 12.71 18.91
N PRO A 80 13.44 12.99 20.01
CA PRO A 80 11.98 12.95 20.02
C PRO A 80 11.33 14.34 19.88
N VAL A 81 11.47 15.04 18.75
CA VAL A 81 10.58 16.20 18.48
C VAL A 81 10.42 16.46 16.97
N CYS A 82 9.55 15.71 16.30
CA CYS A 82 8.87 16.09 15.06
C CYS A 82 7.92 14.96 14.68
N SER A 83 6.70 15.29 14.26
CA SER A 83 5.60 14.40 13.86
C SER A 83 6.08 13.04 13.35
N ALA A 84 6.03 12.03 14.22
CA ALA A 84 6.36 10.67 13.86
C ALA A 84 5.37 10.24 12.77
N GLU A 85 5.85 10.06 11.54
CA GLU A 85 5.10 9.31 10.55
C GLU A 85 4.81 7.93 11.18
N LEU A 86 3.53 7.67 11.44
CA LEU A 86 3.11 6.44 12.06
C LEU A 86 3.13 5.35 10.99
N ASP A 87 4.21 4.59 10.96
CA ASP A 87 4.33 3.47 10.04
C ASP A 87 3.59 2.24 10.59
N PHE A 88 2.65 1.74 9.80
CA PHE A 88 1.92 0.51 10.05
C PHE A 88 2.28 -0.51 8.98
N THR A 89 2.72 -1.69 9.39
CA THR A 89 3.04 -2.81 8.50
C THR A 89 2.06 -3.94 8.76
N PHE A 90 1.40 -4.41 7.71
CA PHE A 90 0.53 -5.58 7.76
C PHE A 90 1.21 -6.70 6.97
N SER A 91 1.63 -7.74 7.68
CA SER A 91 2.11 -8.98 7.08
C SER A 91 0.93 -9.91 6.87
N VAL A 92 0.70 -10.33 5.63
CA VAL A 92 -0.40 -11.21 5.27
C VAL A 92 0.16 -12.54 4.78
N SER A 93 -0.31 -13.65 5.36
CA SER A 93 -0.03 -14.99 4.86
C SER A 93 -1.32 -15.67 4.43
N LEU A 94 -1.17 -16.57 3.45
CA LEU A 94 -2.25 -17.38 2.89
C LEU A 94 -1.83 -18.85 3.00
N ASP A 95 -2.71 -19.66 3.57
CA ASP A 95 -2.58 -21.11 3.65
C ASP A 95 -3.86 -21.77 3.12
N PHE A 96 -3.70 -22.91 2.46
CA PHE A 96 -4.81 -23.74 2.01
C PHE A 96 -4.69 -25.09 2.69
N ARG A 97 -5.81 -25.60 3.19
CA ARG A 97 -5.88 -26.96 3.76
C ARG A 97 -6.94 -27.78 3.06
N GLU A 98 -6.68 -29.07 2.89
CA GLU A 98 -7.62 -30.01 2.28
C GLU A 98 -7.96 -31.12 3.28
N ASP A 99 -9.12 -31.74 3.10
CA ASP A 99 -9.45 -32.98 3.80
C ASP A 99 -8.39 -34.05 3.53
N ASP A 100 -7.83 -34.60 4.60
CA ASP A 100 -6.81 -35.65 4.55
C ASP A 100 -7.38 -37.06 4.40
N GLY A 101 -8.71 -37.20 4.33
CA GLY A 101 -9.45 -38.46 4.25
C GLY A 101 -9.60 -39.16 5.60
N LYS A 102 -9.15 -38.53 6.70
CA LYS A 102 -9.23 -39.04 8.08
C LYS A 102 -10.11 -38.14 8.96
N GLY A 103 -10.88 -37.25 8.34
CA GLY A 103 -11.73 -36.28 9.04
C GLY A 103 -10.97 -35.05 9.56
N ASN A 104 -9.73 -34.84 9.13
CA ASN A 104 -8.94 -33.66 9.48
C ASN A 104 -8.56 -32.87 8.22
N TYR A 105 -8.13 -31.63 8.43
CA TYR A 105 -7.63 -30.77 7.37
C TYR A 105 -6.10 -30.62 7.46
N SER A 106 -5.42 -30.98 6.39
CA SER A 106 -3.96 -30.91 6.27
C SER A 106 -3.52 -29.84 5.28
N ALA A 107 -2.36 -29.22 5.50
CA ALA A 107 -1.85 -28.18 4.61
C ALA A 107 -1.61 -28.71 3.18
N CYS A 108 -2.00 -27.93 2.18
CA CYS A 108 -1.80 -28.27 0.78
C CYS A 108 -0.30 -28.34 0.47
N PRO A 109 0.15 -29.32 -0.34
CA PRO A 109 1.50 -29.30 -0.85
C PRO A 109 1.80 -28.00 -1.60
N LYS A 110 2.93 -27.36 -1.28
CA LYS A 110 3.41 -26.16 -1.95
C LYS A 110 4.67 -26.47 -2.74
N ASP A 111 4.71 -26.04 -4.00
CA ASP A 111 5.87 -26.14 -4.88
C ASP A 111 6.26 -24.74 -5.33
N LYS A 112 7.41 -24.26 -4.86
CA LYS A 112 7.86 -22.87 -5.00
C LYS A 112 6.75 -21.90 -4.53
N ASP A 113 6.12 -21.20 -5.47
CA ASP A 113 5.09 -20.18 -5.21
C ASP A 113 3.68 -20.64 -5.62
N VAL A 114 3.46 -21.96 -5.78
CA VAL A 114 2.19 -22.53 -6.24
C VAL A 114 1.70 -23.59 -5.25
N PHE A 115 0.40 -23.57 -4.95
CA PHE A 115 -0.27 -24.63 -4.21
C PHE A 115 -0.71 -25.74 -5.16
N LYS A 116 -0.50 -27.00 -4.77
CA LYS A 116 -0.99 -28.18 -5.48
C LYS A 116 -2.24 -28.68 -4.79
N PHE A 117 -3.36 -28.61 -5.50
CA PHE A 117 -4.66 -29.02 -4.98
C PHE A 117 -5.05 -30.40 -5.52
N ARG A 118 -5.63 -31.21 -4.64
CA ARG A 118 -6.37 -32.40 -5.04
C ARG A 118 -7.68 -31.98 -5.70
N ILE A 119 -7.99 -32.62 -6.81
CA ILE A 119 -9.23 -32.44 -7.54
C ILE A 119 -10.42 -32.89 -6.66
N ASN A 120 -11.56 -32.22 -6.80
CA ASN A 120 -12.82 -32.56 -6.11
C ASN A 120 -12.66 -32.79 -4.60
N THR A 121 -11.82 -31.97 -3.96
CA THR A 121 -11.59 -32.02 -2.52
C THR A 121 -11.88 -30.64 -1.96
N GLU A 122 -12.67 -30.56 -0.91
CA GLU A 122 -12.97 -29.31 -0.21
C GLU A 122 -11.70 -28.66 0.33
N LYS A 123 -11.67 -27.32 0.29
CA LYS A 123 -10.55 -26.51 0.75
C LYS A 123 -10.97 -25.59 1.87
N ARG A 124 -10.12 -25.48 2.89
CA ARG A 124 -10.15 -24.37 3.85
C ARG A 124 -9.07 -23.37 3.51
N VAL A 125 -9.49 -22.16 3.21
CA VAL A 125 -8.62 -21.01 2.98
C VAL A 125 -8.39 -20.32 4.32
N ILE A 126 -7.14 -20.07 4.67
CA ILE A 126 -6.77 -19.38 5.90
C ILE A 126 -5.92 -18.17 5.53
N ILE A 127 -6.42 -16.97 5.85
CA ILE A 127 -5.69 -15.72 5.72
C ILE A 127 -5.31 -15.26 7.12
N SER A 128 -4.02 -15.08 7.36
CA SER A 128 -3.53 -14.52 8.61
C SER A 128 -2.96 -13.14 8.38
N VAL A 129 -3.45 -12.14 9.13
CA VAL A 129 -2.99 -10.75 9.06
C VAL A 129 -2.34 -10.38 10.38
N GLN A 130 -1.04 -10.15 10.35
CA GLN A 130 -0.26 -9.70 11.50
C GLN A 130 0.10 -8.22 11.35
N GLN A 131 -0.23 -7.43 12.37
CA GLN A 131 0.09 -6.01 12.38
C GLN A 131 1.33 -5.71 13.22
N THR A 132 2.21 -4.85 12.70
CA THR A 132 3.28 -4.18 13.45
C THR A 132 3.13 -2.67 13.27
N GLY A 133 3.28 -1.89 14.35
CA GLY A 133 3.17 -0.44 14.31
C GLY A 133 3.03 0.20 15.69
N PRO A 134 3.03 1.53 15.76
CA PRO A 134 2.99 2.28 17.02
C PRO A 134 1.64 2.16 17.75
N HIS A 135 0.56 1.91 17.02
CA HIS A 135 -0.79 1.69 17.56
C HIS A 135 -1.42 0.43 16.97
N GLU A 136 -2.42 -0.13 17.66
CA GLU A 136 -3.23 -1.24 17.14
C GLU A 136 -4.33 -0.69 16.22
N ILE A 137 -4.49 -1.27 15.04
CA ILE A 137 -5.59 -0.97 14.11
C ILE A 137 -6.47 -2.21 14.09
N ARG A 138 -7.72 -2.05 14.53
CA ARG A 138 -8.64 -3.18 14.61
C ARG A 138 -9.37 -3.39 13.30
N ILE A 139 -9.36 -4.64 12.84
CA ILE A 139 -10.23 -5.07 11.75
C ILE A 139 -11.61 -5.32 12.37
N GLU A 140 -12.56 -4.42 12.14
CA GLU A 140 -13.89 -4.54 12.74
C GLU A 140 -14.73 -5.65 12.09
N ARG A 141 -14.63 -5.78 10.76
CA ARG A 141 -15.42 -6.74 9.97
C ARG A 141 -14.65 -7.21 8.73
N CYS A 142 -14.90 -8.45 8.35
CA CYS A 142 -14.56 -9.01 7.04
C CYS A 142 -15.87 -9.25 6.29
N PHE A 143 -16.05 -8.61 5.13
CA PHE A 143 -17.31 -8.67 4.37
C PHE A 143 -17.44 -9.91 3.48
N GLY A 144 -16.33 -10.61 3.24
CA GLY A 144 -16.31 -11.78 2.38
C GLY A 144 -14.89 -12.11 1.93
N LEU A 145 -14.72 -13.35 1.49
CA LEU A 145 -13.52 -13.81 0.81
C LEU A 145 -13.91 -14.07 -0.65
N LEU A 146 -13.15 -13.50 -1.58
CA LEU A 146 -13.42 -13.59 -3.01
C LEU A 146 -12.29 -14.38 -3.68
N ILE A 147 -12.62 -15.33 -4.54
CA ILE A 147 -11.66 -16.13 -5.31
C ILE A 147 -12.01 -16.09 -6.80
N SER A 148 -11.01 -16.17 -7.67
CA SER A 148 -11.22 -16.26 -9.12
C SER A 148 -10.05 -16.98 -9.79
N PRO A 149 -10.30 -17.80 -10.82
CA PRO A 149 -9.24 -18.44 -11.59
C PRO A 149 -8.56 -17.46 -12.56
N GLY A 150 -7.24 -17.61 -12.73
CA GLY A 150 -6.49 -16.97 -13.82
C GLY A 150 -5.68 -15.74 -13.43
N ARG A 151 -5.34 -14.93 -14.45
CA ARG A 151 -4.61 -13.66 -14.33
C ARG A 151 -5.46 -12.55 -14.96
N ASN A 152 -5.31 -11.32 -14.48
CA ASN A 152 -6.12 -10.16 -14.93
C ASN A 152 -7.62 -10.32 -14.66
N VAL A 153 -7.94 -10.80 -13.46
CA VAL A 153 -9.31 -11.05 -12.96
C VAL A 153 -10.12 -9.76 -12.96
N GLN A 154 -11.29 -9.75 -13.60
CA GLN A 154 -12.26 -8.65 -13.47
C GLN A 154 -13.10 -8.86 -12.21
N HIS A 155 -13.68 -7.77 -11.68
CA HIS A 155 -14.57 -7.87 -10.51
C HIS A 155 -15.76 -8.81 -10.74
N SER A 156 -16.26 -8.91 -11.99
CA SER A 156 -17.35 -9.83 -12.37
C SER A 156 -16.96 -11.31 -12.29
N ASP A 157 -15.66 -11.61 -12.33
CA ASP A 157 -15.14 -12.98 -12.38
C ASP A 157 -14.84 -13.52 -10.97
N MET A 158 -14.98 -12.68 -9.94
CA MET A 158 -14.73 -13.03 -8.55
C MET A 158 -15.96 -13.70 -7.93
N GLN A 159 -15.75 -14.86 -7.34
CA GLN A 159 -16.76 -15.64 -6.63
C GLN A 159 -16.58 -15.49 -5.13
N LEU A 160 -17.67 -15.21 -4.41
CA LEU A 160 -17.69 -15.16 -2.96
C LEU A 160 -17.63 -16.59 -2.41
N ILE A 161 -16.62 -16.88 -1.61
CA ILE A 161 -16.53 -18.14 -0.87
C ILE A 161 -17.12 -17.97 0.54
N GLU A 162 -17.59 -19.05 1.12
CA GLU A 162 -18.22 -19.04 2.44
C GLU A 162 -17.19 -18.62 3.50
N LEU A 163 -17.50 -17.56 4.25
CA LEU A 163 -16.69 -17.14 5.39
C LEU A 163 -17.05 -18.01 6.61
N ILE A 164 -16.10 -18.83 7.07
CA ILE A 164 -16.30 -19.72 8.21
C ILE A 164 -16.06 -18.96 9.52
N SER A 165 -14.96 -18.20 9.59
CA SER A 165 -14.55 -17.58 10.85
C SER A 165 -13.68 -16.35 10.64
N MET A 166 -13.74 -15.47 11.63
CA MET A 166 -12.79 -14.37 11.80
C MET A 166 -12.49 -14.29 13.30
N GLY A 167 -11.22 -14.35 13.65
CA GLY A 167 -10.77 -14.31 15.04
C GLY A 167 -9.53 -13.45 15.20
N TYR A 168 -9.46 -12.71 16.30
CA TYR A 168 -8.28 -11.97 16.72
C TYR A 168 -7.60 -12.68 17.88
N ALA A 169 -6.32 -12.98 17.72
CA ALA A 169 -5.45 -13.53 18.75
C ALA A 169 -4.63 -12.37 19.36
N PRO A 170 -4.98 -11.87 20.58
CA PRO A 170 -4.37 -10.66 21.15
C PRO A 170 -2.90 -10.84 21.53
N ASP A 171 -2.52 -12.07 21.88
CA ASP A 171 -1.16 -12.46 22.26
C ASP A 171 -0.15 -12.30 21.12
N SER A 172 -0.58 -12.60 19.90
CA SER A 172 0.22 -12.60 18.67
C SER A 172 -0.11 -11.44 17.73
N LYS A 173 -1.09 -10.60 18.10
CA LYS A 173 -1.66 -9.52 17.27
C LYS A 173 -2.03 -10.01 15.86
N LEU A 174 -2.64 -11.18 15.81
CA LEU A 174 -2.89 -11.92 14.59
C LEU A 174 -4.40 -12.03 14.36
N TYR A 175 -4.86 -11.56 13.20
CA TYR A 175 -6.20 -11.88 12.73
C TYR A 175 -6.13 -13.14 11.87
N ASN A 176 -7.00 -14.11 12.15
CA ASN A 176 -7.19 -15.30 11.33
C ASN A 176 -8.57 -15.25 10.70
N ILE A 177 -8.62 -15.29 9.38
CA ILE A 177 -9.84 -15.26 8.58
C ILE A 177 -9.90 -16.59 7.82
N GLY A 178 -10.90 -17.40 8.12
CA GLY A 178 -11.10 -18.72 7.55
C GLY A 178 -12.27 -18.74 6.56
N GLY A 179 -12.07 -19.33 5.39
CA GLY A 179 -13.11 -19.55 4.38
C GLY A 179 -13.19 -21.00 3.92
N HIS A 180 -14.36 -21.41 3.47
CA HIS A 180 -14.60 -22.69 2.81
C HIS A 180 -14.66 -22.46 1.30
N TRP A 181 -13.86 -23.22 0.54
CA TRP A 181 -13.89 -23.18 -0.91
C TRP A 181 -14.11 -24.58 -1.47
N ASP A 182 -15.22 -24.76 -2.17
CA ASP A 182 -15.48 -25.92 -3.01
C ASP A 182 -15.07 -25.57 -4.46
N PRO A 183 -14.06 -26.24 -5.04
CA PRO A 183 -13.66 -26.02 -6.43
C PRO A 183 -14.67 -26.55 -7.46
N SER A 184 -15.73 -27.25 -7.04
CA SER A 184 -16.74 -27.83 -7.91
C SER A 184 -18.03 -27.00 -8.02
N GLU A 185 -18.20 -25.99 -7.16
CA GLU A 185 -19.22 -24.93 -7.31
C GLU A 185 -18.78 -23.86 -8.32
#